data_AF-A0A2W6NZM8-F1
#
_entry.id   AF-A0A2W6NZM8-F1
#
_cell.length_a   1.000
_cell.length_b   1.000
_cell.length_c   1.000
_cell.angle_alpha   90.00
_cell.angle_beta   90.00
_cell.angle_gamma   90.00
#
_symmetry.space_group_name_H-M   'P 1'
#
loop_
_entity.id
_entity.type
_entity.pdbx_description
1 polymer ?
#
loop_
_entity_poly.entity_id
_entity_poly.type
_entity_poly.pdbx_seq_one_letter_code
_entity_poly.pdbx_strand_id
1 'polypeptide(L)'
;TAADLKGKKVGVGLGTNYEEWLRQNVQGVDVRTYDDDPTKYQDLRVGRIDAILVDRLAALDLVKKTNDTLAVTGEAFSRQESGVALRKGNEDLLKAVNDAIAEMQKDGTLQALSEKWFGADVTK
;
A
#
# COMPACT_ATOMS: atom_id res chain seq x y z
N THR A 1 12.11 3.30 -10.70
CA THR A 1 12.29 1.83 -10.68
C THR A 1 12.94 1.42 -9.36
N ALA A 2 12.99 0.13 -9.02
CA ALA A 2 13.64 -0.33 -7.79
C ALA A 2 15.14 0.03 -7.75
N ALA A 3 15.80 -0.01 -8.91
CA ALA A 3 17.20 0.37 -9.04
C ALA A 3 17.46 1.84 -8.68
N ASP A 4 16.51 2.73 -8.96
CA ASP A 4 16.63 4.17 -8.69
C ASP A 4 16.57 4.52 -7.19
N LEU A 5 16.16 3.56 -6.35
CA LEU A 5 16.11 3.72 -4.89
C LEU A 5 17.47 3.44 -4.22
N LYS A 6 18.46 2.92 -4.95
CA LYS A 6 19.80 2.68 -4.40
C LYS A 6 20.45 4.02 -3.99
N GLY A 7 20.92 4.10 -2.75
CA GLY A 7 21.51 5.31 -2.17
C GLY A 7 20.49 6.39 -1.81
N LYS A 8 19.18 6.12 -1.96
CA LYS A 8 18.10 7.04 -1.56
C LYS A 8 17.60 6.72 -0.15
N LYS A 9 17.05 7.73 0.49
CA LYS A 9 16.31 7.61 1.75
C LYS A 9 14.85 7.33 1.44
N VAL A 10 14.36 6.17 1.84
CA VAL A 10 13.00 5.73 1.49
C VAL A 10 12.19 5.49 2.76
N GLY A 11 11.08 6.20 2.88
CA GLY A 11 10.13 6.08 3.98
C GLY A 11 9.17 4.91 3.79
N VAL A 12 9.01 4.09 4.82
CA VAL A 12 8.08 2.96 4.91
C VAL A 12 7.41 2.92 6.27
N GLY A 13 6.24 2.28 6.37
CA GLY A 13 5.64 1.98 7.68
C GLY A 13 6.44 0.91 8.41
N LEU A 14 6.67 1.09 9.71
CA LEU A 14 7.37 0.11 10.55
C LEU A 14 6.61 -1.23 10.57
N GLY A 15 7.33 -2.33 10.33
CA GLY A 15 6.78 -3.69 10.40
C GLY A 15 5.86 -4.06 9.22
N THR A 16 5.91 -3.28 8.13
CA THR A 16 5.10 -3.55 6.94
C THR A 16 5.80 -4.50 5.97
N ASN A 17 5.02 -5.20 5.15
CA ASN A 17 5.50 -5.92 3.97
C ASN A 17 6.31 -5.02 3.00
N TYR A 18 6.04 -3.70 2.96
CA TYR A 18 6.82 -2.75 2.17
C TYR A 18 8.24 -2.59 2.70
N GLU A 19 8.39 -2.50 4.02
CA GLU A 19 9.71 -2.48 4.67
C GLU A 19 10.47 -3.76 4.35
N GLU A 20 9.83 -4.91 4.56
CA GLU A 20 10.45 -6.22 4.28
C GLU A 20 10.90 -6.32 2.82
N TRP A 21 10.01 -6.01 1.88
CA TRP A 21 10.31 -6.05 0.45
C TRP A 21 11.49 -5.13 0.10
N LEU A 22 11.48 -3.90 0.59
CA LEU A 22 12.52 -2.91 0.29
C LEU A 22 13.90 -3.37 0.79
N ARG A 23 13.96 -3.92 2.01
CA ARG A 23 15.19 -4.45 2.61
C ARG A 23 15.74 -5.66 1.85
N GLN A 24 14.85 -6.54 1.37
CA GLN A 24 15.26 -7.76 0.66
C GLN A 24 15.69 -7.48 -0.79
N ASN A 25 15.04 -6.53 -1.47
CA ASN A 25 15.15 -6.37 -2.92
C ASN A 25 16.01 -5.18 -3.37
N VAL A 26 16.21 -4.17 -2.52
CA VAL A 26 16.96 -2.97 -2.90
C VAL A 26 18.20 -2.83 -2.02
N GLN A 27 19.34 -3.27 -2.56
CA GLN A 27 20.62 -3.15 -1.86
C GLN A 27 21.11 -1.70 -1.83
N GLY A 28 21.54 -1.24 -0.66
CA GLY A 28 22.12 0.09 -0.46
C GLY A 28 21.10 1.25 -0.37
N VAL A 29 19.82 0.95 -0.15
CA VAL A 29 18.80 1.96 0.22
C VAL A 29 18.90 2.30 1.72
N ASP A 30 18.70 3.57 2.07
CA ASP A 30 18.56 4.02 3.46
C ASP A 30 17.06 3.95 3.85
N VAL A 31 16.67 2.83 4.49
CA VAL A 31 15.28 2.60 4.91
C VAL A 31 14.96 3.40 6.17
N ARG A 32 13.95 4.28 6.08
CA ARG A 32 13.41 5.05 7.20
C ARG A 32 12.03 4.54 7.56
N THR A 33 11.88 4.03 8.77
CA THR A 33 10.61 3.49 9.28
C THR A 33 9.84 4.55 10.06
N TYR A 34 8.52 4.54 9.91
CA TYR A 34 7.62 5.48 10.58
C TYR A 34 6.47 4.71 11.23
N ASP A 35 6.05 5.17 12.41
CA ASP A 35 4.88 4.63 13.12
C ASP A 35 3.55 5.19 12.57
N ASP A 36 3.61 6.34 11.91
CA ASP A 36 2.45 7.02 11.35
C ASP A 36 2.71 7.63 9.97
N ASP A 37 1.66 7.68 9.17
CA ASP A 37 1.66 8.23 7.82
C ASP A 37 1.92 9.75 7.77
N PRO A 38 1.29 10.60 8.61
CA PRO A 38 1.55 12.04 8.64
C PRO A 38 3.04 12.42 8.78
N THR A 39 3.77 11.79 9.71
CA THR A 39 5.19 12.06 9.93
C THR A 39 6.03 11.66 8.71
N LYS A 40 5.75 10.50 8.11
CA LYS A 40 6.39 10.02 6.88
C LYS A 40 6.18 11.00 5.71
N TYR A 41 4.96 11.50 5.54
CA TYR A 41 4.64 12.49 4.50
C TYR A 41 5.31 13.83 4.74
N GLN A 42 5.36 14.28 5.99
CA GLN A 42 6.04 15.52 6.35
C GLN A 42 7.53 15.45 6.02
N ASP A 43 8.20 14.35 6.35
CA ASP A 43 9.62 14.15 6.06
C ASP A 43 9.91 14.12 4.55
N LEU A 44 9.01 13.57 3.72
CA LEU A 44 9.13 13.66 2.27
C LEU A 44 9.01 15.11 1.81
N ARG A 45 8.01 15.84 2.32
CA ARG A 45 7.74 17.24 1.95
C ARG A 45 8.91 18.17 2.24
N VAL A 46 9.63 17.95 3.35
CA VAL A 46 10.80 18.78 3.73
C VAL A 46 12.13 18.21 3.23
N GLY A 47 12.12 17.16 2.41
CA GLY A 47 13.32 16.58 1.80
C GLY A 47 14.23 15.80 2.77
N ARG A 48 13.68 15.33 3.90
CA ARG A 48 14.42 14.42 4.80
C ARG A 48 14.50 13.00 4.25
N ILE A 49 13.50 12.59 3.47
CA ILE A 49 13.49 11.37 2.66
C ILE A 49 13.26 11.73 1.18
N ASP A 50 13.72 10.87 0.29
CA ASP A 50 13.64 11.06 -1.16
C ASP A 50 12.37 10.43 -1.77
N ALA A 51 11.83 9.39 -1.14
CA ALA A 51 10.66 8.66 -1.63
C ALA A 51 9.90 7.98 -0.50
N ILE A 52 8.66 7.57 -0.78
CA ILE A 52 7.86 6.70 0.09
C ILE A 52 7.48 5.45 -0.71
N LEU A 53 7.61 4.28 -0.09
CA LEU A 53 7.07 3.04 -0.61
C LEU A 53 5.82 2.66 0.18
N VAL A 54 4.68 2.54 -0.51
CA VAL A 54 3.35 2.31 0.07
C VAL A 54 2.42 1.65 -0.95
N ASP A 55 1.26 1.19 -0.49
CA ASP A 55 0.16 0.70 -1.33
C ASP A 55 -0.21 1.71 -2.44
N ARG A 56 -0.54 1.21 -3.63
CA ARG A 56 -0.84 2.06 -4.79
C ARG A 56 -2.11 2.89 -4.60
N LEU A 57 -3.15 2.35 -3.96
CA LEU A 57 -4.39 3.09 -3.71
C LEU A 57 -4.17 4.18 -2.66
N ALA A 58 -3.40 3.87 -1.61
CA ALA A 58 -2.99 4.86 -0.63
C ALA A 58 -2.14 5.98 -1.26
N ALA A 59 -1.24 5.64 -2.19
CA ALA A 59 -0.43 6.64 -2.91
C ALA A 59 -1.29 7.56 -3.79
N LEU A 60 -2.29 7.02 -4.50
CA LEU A 60 -3.21 7.83 -5.32
C LEU A 60 -4.08 8.76 -4.48
N ASP A 61 -4.57 8.29 -3.33
CA ASP A 61 -5.30 9.12 -2.37
C ASP A 61 -4.41 10.24 -1.79
N LEU A 62 -3.16 9.92 -1.48
CA LEU A 62 -2.18 10.88 -0.97
C LEU A 62 -1.87 11.99 -1.98
N VAL A 63 -1.68 11.66 -3.26
CA VAL A 63 -1.44 12.65 -4.32
C VAL A 63 -2.60 13.65 -4.41
N LYS A 64 -3.85 13.15 -4.37
CA LYS A 64 -5.05 14.02 -4.33
C LYS A 64 -5.05 14.93 -3.10
N LYS A 65 -4.74 14.40 -1.91
CA LYS A 65 -4.72 15.17 -0.66
C LYS A 65 -3.61 16.21 -0.59
N THR A 66 -2.54 16.02 -1.36
CA THR A 66 -1.37 16.91 -1.39
C THR A 66 -1.40 17.90 -2.54
N ASN A 67 -2.56 18.07 -3.21
CA ASN A 67 -2.74 18.95 -4.38
C ASN A 67 -1.63 18.75 -5.42
N ASP A 68 -1.30 17.49 -5.73
CA ASP A 68 -0.29 17.10 -6.72
C ASP A 68 1.14 17.60 -6.44
N THR A 69 1.45 18.01 -5.21
CA THR A 69 2.85 18.29 -4.80
C THR A 69 3.71 17.05 -4.69
N LEU A 70 3.06 15.87 -4.65
CA LEU A 70 3.68 14.56 -4.77
C LEU A 70 3.21 13.89 -6.06
N ALA A 71 4.03 12.99 -6.58
CA ALA A 71 3.68 12.17 -7.75
C ALA A 71 3.97 10.68 -7.47
N VAL A 72 3.07 9.82 -7.94
CA VAL A 72 3.34 8.37 -8.01
C VAL A 72 4.28 8.11 -9.18
N THR A 73 5.33 7.31 -8.97
CA THR A 73 6.30 6.97 -10.00
C THR A 73 6.67 5.50 -9.96
N GLY A 74 7.09 4.97 -11.11
CA GLY A 74 7.49 3.58 -11.29
C GLY A 74 6.32 2.60 -11.44
N GLU A 75 6.70 1.38 -11.78
CA GLU A 75 5.77 0.24 -11.83
C GLU A 75 5.55 -0.33 -10.44
N ALA A 76 4.47 -1.11 -10.29
CA ALA A 76 4.23 -1.85 -9.05
C ALA A 76 5.37 -2.85 -8.81
N PHE A 77 5.97 -2.76 -7.62
CA PHE A 77 7.13 -3.57 -7.26
C PHE A 77 6.79 -5.02 -6.92
N SER A 78 5.56 -5.26 -6.48
CA SER A 78 5.02 -6.57 -6.19
C SER A 78 3.50 -6.50 -6.23
N ARG A 79 2.86 -7.59 -6.64
CA ARG A 79 1.42 -7.77 -6.41
C ARG A 79 1.22 -8.04 -4.93
N GLN A 80 0.45 -7.17 -4.28
CA GLN A 80 0.02 -7.36 -2.90
C GLN A 80 -1.47 -7.71 -2.92
N GLU A 81 -1.84 -8.73 -2.17
CA GLU A 81 -3.24 -9.13 -2.00
C GLU A 81 -3.70 -8.67 -0.62
N SER A 82 -4.93 -8.16 -0.56
CA SER A 82 -5.56 -7.78 0.70
C SER A 82 -6.48 -8.90 1.19
N GLY A 83 -6.46 -9.17 2.49
CA GLY A 83 -7.26 -10.21 3.11
C GLY A 83 -7.73 -9.82 4.50
N VAL A 84 -8.84 -10.41 4.93
CA VAL A 84 -9.34 -10.26 6.30
C VAL A 84 -8.56 -11.19 7.22
N ALA A 85 -7.79 -10.62 8.14
CA ALA A 85 -7.00 -11.42 9.09
C ALA A 85 -7.89 -12.00 10.20
N LEU A 86 -7.80 -13.31 10.41
CA LEU A 86 -8.55 -14.04 11.43
C LEU A 86 -7.61 -14.81 12.37
N ARG A 87 -8.10 -15.11 13.58
CA ARG A 87 -7.40 -15.99 14.52
C ARG A 87 -7.28 -17.40 13.90
N LYS A 88 -6.10 -18.00 13.98
CA LYS A 88 -5.85 -19.38 13.53
C LYS A 88 -6.81 -20.37 14.22
N GLY A 89 -7.29 -21.36 13.46
CA GLY A 89 -8.19 -22.40 13.93
C GLY A 89 -9.67 -22.01 13.94
N ASN A 90 -10.04 -20.80 13.53
CA ASN A 90 -11.44 -20.38 13.44
C ASN A 90 -11.99 -20.61 12.02
N GLU A 91 -12.20 -21.88 11.67
CA GLU A 91 -12.59 -22.29 10.31
C GLU A 91 -14.00 -21.81 9.92
N ASP A 92 -14.94 -21.79 10.86
CA ASP A 92 -16.31 -21.33 10.60
C ASP A 92 -16.34 -19.85 10.20
N LEU A 93 -15.60 -19.01 10.94
CA LEU A 93 -15.50 -17.58 10.62
C LEU A 93 -14.75 -17.35 9.30
N LEU A 94 -13.69 -18.13 9.04
CA LEU A 94 -12.98 -18.08 7.78
C LEU A 94 -13.91 -18.39 6.60
N LYS A 95 -14.71 -19.45 6.73
CA LYS A 95 -15.68 -19.82 5.70
C LYS A 95 -16.71 -18.72 5.49
N ALA A 96 -17.33 -18.23 6.56
CA ALA A 96 -18.36 -17.19 6.47
C ALA A 96 -17.84 -15.90 5.82
N VAL A 97 -16.62 -15.46 6.17
CA VAL A 97 -16.00 -14.27 5.58
C VAL A 97 -15.68 -14.49 4.10
N ASN A 98 -15.13 -15.65 3.74
CA ASN A 98 -14.83 -15.96 2.34
C ASN A 98 -16.08 -16.06 1.48
N ASP A 99 -17.15 -16.70 1.98
CA ASP A 99 -18.43 -16.81 1.27
C ASP A 99 -19.02 -15.41 1.03
N ALA A 100 -19.05 -14.55 2.05
CA ALA A 100 -19.57 -13.19 1.92
C ALA A 100 -18.77 -12.35 0.90
N ILE A 101 -17.43 -12.45 0.90
CA ILE A 101 -16.60 -11.76 -0.09
C ILE A 101 -16.88 -12.30 -1.50
N ALA A 102 -17.02 -13.61 -1.66
CA ALA A 102 -17.33 -14.23 -2.94
C ALA A 102 -18.72 -13.84 -3.46
N GLU A 103 -19.71 -13.70 -2.58
CA GLU A 103 -21.04 -13.18 -2.95
C GLU A 103 -20.97 -11.72 -3.40
N MET A 104 -20.26 -10.86 -2.66
CA MET A 104 -20.06 -9.45 -3.03
C MET A 104 -19.29 -9.28 -4.35
N GLN A 105 -18.39 -10.22 -4.68
CA GLN A 105 -17.71 -10.24 -5.98
C GLN A 105 -18.67 -10.62 -7.11
N LYS A 106 -19.55 -11.60 -6.87
CA LYS A 106 -20.50 -12.09 -7.87
C LYS A 106 -21.62 -11.10 -8.16
N ASP A 107 -22.12 -10.41 -7.15
CA ASP A 107 -23.24 -9.48 -7.28
C ASP A 107 -22.83 -8.06 -7.67
N GLY A 108 -21.51 -7.79 -7.74
CA GLY A 108 -20.95 -6.49 -8.11
C GLY A 108 -20.86 -5.48 -6.96
N THR A 109 -21.25 -5.85 -5.73
CA THR A 109 -21.14 -4.98 -4.55
C THR A 109 -19.69 -4.57 -4.31
N LEU A 110 -18.73 -5.49 -4.49
CA LEU A 110 -17.32 -5.18 -4.28
C LEU A 110 -16.79 -4.18 -5.33
N GLN A 111 -17.21 -4.34 -6.59
CA GLN A 111 -16.90 -3.38 -7.66
C GLN A 111 -17.48 -1.99 -7.34
N ALA A 112 -18.75 -1.91 -6.93
CA ALA A 112 -19.40 -0.64 -6.59
C ALA A 112 -18.69 0.07 -5.41
N LEU A 113 -18.24 -0.68 -4.41
CA LEU A 113 -17.43 -0.15 -3.31
C LEU A 113 -16.08 0.37 -3.82
N SER A 114 -15.41 -0.38 -4.69
CA SER A 114 -14.13 0.02 -5.27
C SER A 114 -14.25 1.34 -6.05
N GLU A 115 -15.25 1.44 -6.93
CA GLU A 115 -15.49 2.64 -7.72
C GLU A 115 -15.84 3.84 -6.84
N LYS A 116 -16.64 3.64 -5.79
CA LYS A 116 -17.02 4.70 -4.84
C LYS A 116 -15.81 5.30 -4.12
N TRP A 117 -14.87 4.46 -3.66
CA TRP A 117 -13.76 4.92 -2.83
C TRP A 117 -12.50 5.27 -3.63
N PHE A 118 -12.25 4.57 -4.74
CA PHE A 118 -11.01 4.72 -5.50
C PHE A 118 -11.22 5.31 -6.90
N GLY A 119 -12.47 5.39 -7.38
CA GLY A 119 -12.80 5.87 -8.74
C GLY A 119 -12.42 4.89 -9.85
N ALA A 120 -12.10 3.64 -9.49
CA ALA A 120 -11.74 2.56 -10.41
C ALA A 120 -12.10 1.21 -9.78
N ASP A 121 -12.23 0.18 -10.61
CA ASP A 121 -12.38 -1.20 -10.16
C ASP A 121 -11.01 -1.83 -9.89
N VAL A 122 -10.72 -2.04 -8.60
CA VAL A 122 -9.46 -2.61 -8.08
C VAL A 122 -9.66 -4.04 -7.57
N THR A 123 -10.81 -4.63 -7.88
CA THR A 123 -11.21 -5.97 -7.41
C THR A 123 -10.83 -7.09 -8.37
N LYS A 124 -10.28 -6.73 -9.53
CA LYS A 124 -9.90 -7.61 -10.65
C LYS A 124 -8.41 -7.91 -10.67
#